data_AF-A0A520CUZ9-F1
#
_entry.id   AF-A0A520CUZ9-F1
#
_cell.length_a   1.000
_cell.length_b   1.000
_cell.length_c   1.000
_cell.angle_alpha   90.00
_cell.angle_beta   90.00
_cell.angle_gamma   90.00
#
_symmetry.space_group_name_H-M   'P 1'
#
loop_
_entity.id
_entity.type
_entity.pdbx_description
1 polymer ?
#
loop_
_entity_poly.entity_id
_entity_poly.type
_entity_poly.pdbx_seq_one_letter_code
_entity_poly.pdbx_strand_id
1 'polypeptide(L)'
;ISTIWTLDIYKKYINKNADEKKLVVIGRLSILVAIVMSVILTWDDLLGIGGEGGFTFIQKYTGFISPGVFAMFLLGMFWKRTTGTAAIAGLVTGFLLSVVFNNYAPIWFGHENFLYTAYLNKDGIYEIPFLICMGLSFLFTMIVMVGLSLLGPKVNPKAFELDKSMFKVAPSTLVLIVVTLLLITLIYVKFW
;
A
#
# COMPACT_ATOMS: atom_id res chain seq x y z
N ILE A 1 14.06 -6.80 1.50
CA ILE A 1 13.83 -8.25 1.23
C ILE A 1 14.63 -9.12 2.21
N SER A 2 15.96 -9.05 2.21
CA SER A 2 16.83 -9.87 3.10
C SER A 2 16.48 -9.80 4.58
N THR A 3 16.45 -8.60 5.17
CA THR A 3 16.18 -8.41 6.62
C THR A 3 14.77 -8.81 7.01
N ILE A 4 13.77 -8.48 6.18
CA ILE A 4 12.37 -8.87 6.40
C ILE A 4 12.27 -10.40 6.38
N TRP A 5 12.88 -11.06 5.40
CA TRP A 5 12.90 -12.52 5.33
C TRP A 5 13.61 -13.14 6.54
N THR A 6 14.79 -12.64 6.91
CA THR A 6 15.59 -13.26 7.98
C THR A 6 15.01 -13.03 9.38
N LEU A 7 14.56 -11.82 9.70
CA LEU A 7 14.09 -11.47 11.03
C LEU A 7 12.60 -11.74 11.21
N ASP A 8 11.77 -11.30 10.26
CA ASP A 8 10.31 -11.37 10.42
C ASP A 8 9.74 -12.75 10.08
N ILE A 9 10.42 -13.52 9.21
CA ILE A 9 9.99 -14.87 8.81
C ILE A 9 10.90 -15.96 9.37
N TYR A 10 12.17 -16.01 8.94
CA TYR A 10 13.07 -17.12 9.24
C TYR A 10 13.34 -17.27 10.74
N LYS A 11 13.78 -16.21 11.42
CA LYS A 11 14.02 -16.25 12.86
C LYS A 11 12.71 -16.44 13.62
N LYS A 12 11.66 -15.72 13.25
CA LYS A 12 10.41 -15.74 14.03
C LYS A 12 9.65 -17.08 13.95
N TYR A 13 9.64 -17.73 12.78
CA TYR A 13 8.79 -18.89 12.53
C TYR A 13 9.54 -20.19 12.16
N ILE A 14 10.73 -20.12 11.54
CA ILE A 14 11.45 -21.31 11.03
C ILE A 14 12.52 -21.77 12.03
N ASN A 15 13.42 -20.88 12.43
CA ASN A 15 14.51 -21.18 13.36
C ASN A 15 14.67 -20.07 14.40
N LYS A 16 13.92 -20.20 15.49
CA LYS A 16 13.83 -19.23 16.61
C LYS A 16 15.16 -18.98 17.31
N ASN A 17 16.05 -19.98 17.32
CA ASN A 17 17.35 -19.91 17.99
C ASN A 17 18.50 -19.66 17.00
N ALA A 18 18.20 -19.16 15.79
CA ALA A 18 19.24 -18.84 14.82
C ALA A 18 20.21 -17.77 15.38
N ASP A 19 21.49 -18.09 15.35
CA ASP A 19 22.59 -17.19 15.69
C ASP A 19 22.80 -16.13 14.59
N GLU A 20 23.48 -15.04 14.93
CA GLU A 20 23.67 -13.90 14.02
C GLU A 20 24.42 -14.29 12.74
N LYS A 21 25.44 -15.16 12.84
CA LYS A 21 26.20 -15.60 11.66
C LYS A 21 25.30 -16.33 10.68
N LYS A 22 24.44 -17.23 11.17
CA LYS A 22 23.47 -17.94 10.33
C LYS A 22 22.44 -17.00 9.72
N LEU A 23 21.96 -16.00 10.45
CA LEU A 23 21.02 -15.00 9.90
C LEU A 23 21.65 -14.20 8.76
N VAL A 24 22.92 -13.80 8.88
CA VAL A 24 23.63 -13.10 7.79
C VAL A 24 23.79 -13.99 6.56
N VAL A 25 24.14 -15.26 6.73
CA VAL A 25 24.29 -16.21 5.62
C VAL A 25 22.95 -16.42 4.90
N ILE A 26 21.87 -16.67 5.64
CA ILE A 26 20.53 -16.80 5.06
C ILE A 26 20.11 -15.51 4.36
N GLY A 27 20.42 -14.35 4.96
CA GLY A 27 20.15 -13.06 4.36
C GLY A 27 20.84 -12.85 3.01
N ARG A 28 22.11 -13.24 2.89
CA ARG A 28 22.86 -13.19 1.62
C ARG A 28 22.27 -14.14 0.58
N LEU A 29 21.88 -15.36 0.99
CA LEU A 29 21.23 -16.32 0.11
C LEU A 29 19.89 -15.79 -0.43
N SER A 30 19.08 -15.15 0.42
CA SER A 30 17.82 -14.52 0.00
C SER A 30 18.04 -13.42 -1.03
N ILE A 31 19.12 -12.63 -0.92
CA ILE A 31 19.46 -11.61 -1.92
C ILE A 31 19.84 -12.27 -3.24
N LEU A 32 20.70 -13.30 -3.20
CA LEU A 32 21.11 -14.03 -4.40
C LEU A 32 19.90 -14.60 -5.14
N VAL A 33 18.99 -15.27 -4.43
CA VAL A 33 17.76 -15.83 -4.99
C VAL A 33 16.86 -14.73 -5.56
N ALA A 34 16.69 -13.61 -4.86
CA ALA A 34 15.88 -12.50 -5.35
C ALA A 34 16.46 -11.87 -6.62
N ILE A 35 17.79 -11.73 -6.72
CA ILE A 35 18.47 -11.23 -7.93
C ILE A 35 18.29 -12.18 -9.10
N VAL A 36 18.52 -13.48 -8.90
CA VAL A 36 18.34 -14.50 -9.95
C VAL A 36 16.90 -14.48 -10.46
N MET A 37 15.92 -14.47 -9.55
CA MET A 37 14.50 -14.36 -9.92
C MET A 37 14.19 -13.07 -10.67
N SER A 38 14.76 -11.94 -10.23
CA SER A 38 14.56 -10.66 -10.92
C SER A 38 15.09 -10.70 -12.34
N VAL A 39 16.32 -11.20 -12.54
CA VAL A 39 16.93 -11.33 -13.88
C VAL A 39 16.05 -12.19 -14.78
N ILE A 40 15.61 -13.37 -14.30
CA ILE A 40 14.74 -14.27 -15.07
C ILE A 40 13.45 -13.56 -15.50
N LEU A 41 12.78 -12.85 -14.60
CA LEU A 41 11.52 -12.17 -14.91
C LEU A 41 11.68 -10.96 -15.84
N THR A 42 12.85 -10.31 -15.81
CA THR A 42 13.12 -9.11 -16.63
C THR A 42 13.78 -9.40 -17.97
N TRP A 43 14.40 -10.57 -18.15
CA TRP A 43 15.27 -10.85 -19.30
C TRP A 43 14.54 -10.72 -20.64
N ASP A 44 13.37 -11.33 -20.77
CA ASP A 44 12.52 -11.26 -21.98
C ASP A 44 11.28 -10.35 -21.77
N ASP A 45 11.37 -9.40 -20.84
CA ASP A 45 10.26 -8.54 -20.42
C ASP A 45 8.95 -9.33 -20.15
N LEU A 46 9.06 -10.47 -19.46
CA LEU A 46 7.91 -11.36 -19.20
C LEU A 46 6.76 -10.65 -18.47
N LEU A 47 7.06 -9.56 -17.79
CA LEU A 47 6.10 -8.75 -17.04
C LEU A 47 5.56 -7.56 -17.84
N GLY A 48 6.03 -7.32 -19.08
CA GLY A 48 5.58 -6.21 -19.93
C GLY A 48 5.93 -4.82 -19.37
N ILE A 49 7.00 -4.72 -18.58
CA ILE A 49 7.45 -3.48 -17.92
C ILE A 49 7.82 -2.43 -18.98
N GLY A 50 8.41 -2.85 -20.09
CA GLY A 50 8.80 -1.96 -21.19
C GLY A 50 7.62 -1.29 -21.87
N GLY A 51 6.45 -1.94 -21.89
CA GLY A 51 5.24 -1.46 -22.59
C GLY A 51 4.46 -0.36 -21.86
N GLU A 52 4.43 -0.40 -20.52
CA GLU A 52 3.74 0.61 -19.68
C GLU A 52 4.70 1.68 -19.10
N GLY A 53 6.01 1.39 -19.11
CA GLY A 53 7.03 2.20 -18.46
C GLY A 53 7.22 1.79 -17.00
N GLY A 54 8.48 1.61 -16.59
CA GLY A 54 8.82 1.02 -15.28
C GLY A 54 8.22 1.74 -14.07
N PHE A 55 8.04 3.07 -14.13
CA PHE A 55 7.40 3.83 -13.06
C PHE A 55 5.91 3.52 -12.93
N THR A 56 5.18 3.48 -14.05
CA THR A 56 3.75 3.12 -14.10
C THR A 56 3.55 1.70 -13.61
N PHE A 57 4.39 0.77 -14.08
CA PHE A 57 4.37 -0.63 -13.65
C PHE A 57 4.53 -0.72 -12.12
N ILE A 58 5.59 -0.12 -11.56
CA ILE A 58 5.83 -0.15 -10.11
C ILE A 58 4.64 0.44 -9.35
N GLN A 59 4.08 1.57 -9.78
CA GLN A 59 2.93 2.18 -9.11
C GLN A 59 1.67 1.33 -9.18
N LYS A 60 1.36 0.75 -10.35
CA LYS A 60 0.20 -0.13 -10.55
C LYS A 60 0.29 -1.33 -9.61
N TYR A 61 1.42 -2.03 -9.60
CA TYR A 61 1.60 -3.25 -8.80
C TYR A 61 1.74 -3.00 -7.30
N THR A 62 2.45 -1.93 -6.89
CA THR A 62 2.47 -1.54 -5.47
C THR A 62 1.09 -1.08 -4.98
N GLY A 63 0.28 -0.51 -5.89
CA GLY A 63 -1.10 -0.12 -5.67
C GLY A 63 -2.07 -1.25 -5.32
N PHE A 64 -1.71 -2.52 -5.54
CA PHE A 64 -2.54 -3.65 -5.07
C PHE A 64 -2.46 -3.88 -3.57
N ILE A 65 -1.34 -3.50 -2.94
CA ILE A 65 -1.05 -3.80 -1.52
C ILE A 65 -1.15 -2.52 -0.69
N SER A 66 -0.70 -1.39 -1.24
CA SER A 66 -0.63 -0.10 -0.57
C SER A 66 -1.95 0.34 0.11
N PRO A 67 -3.15 0.22 -0.52
CA PRO A 67 -4.41 0.64 0.10
C PRO A 67 -4.68 -0.04 1.45
N GLY A 68 -4.52 -1.35 1.52
CA GLY A 68 -4.78 -2.13 2.72
C GLY A 68 -3.78 -1.84 3.84
N VAL A 69 -2.50 -1.74 3.48
CA VAL A 69 -1.43 -1.42 4.42
C VAL A 69 -1.61 0.01 4.96
N PHE A 70 -1.90 0.98 4.09
CA PHE A 70 -2.10 2.36 4.49
C PHE A 70 -3.33 2.53 5.39
N ALA A 71 -4.46 1.92 5.04
CA ALA A 71 -5.66 1.91 5.89
C ALA A 71 -5.37 1.32 7.28
N MET A 72 -4.62 0.22 7.34
CA MET A 72 -4.19 -0.35 8.62
C MET A 72 -3.40 0.65 9.46
N PHE A 73 -2.36 1.26 8.90
CA PHE A 73 -1.49 2.17 9.64
C PHE A 73 -2.25 3.42 10.08
N LEU A 74 -3.05 4.01 9.20
CA LEU A 74 -3.84 5.20 9.50
C LEU A 74 -4.81 4.93 10.66
N LEU A 75 -5.63 3.87 10.57
CA LEU A 75 -6.57 3.54 11.63
C LEU A 75 -5.87 3.04 12.90
N GLY A 76 -4.78 2.27 12.77
CA GLY A 76 -4.02 1.75 13.90
C GLY A 76 -3.37 2.85 14.74
N MET A 77 -2.86 3.91 14.11
CA MET A 77 -2.24 5.04 14.79
C MET A 77 -3.26 6.05 15.32
N PHE A 78 -4.25 6.40 14.50
CA PHE A 78 -5.12 7.55 14.78
C PHE A 78 -6.48 7.18 15.37
N TRP A 79 -6.87 5.90 15.36
CA TRP A 79 -8.17 5.46 15.85
C TRP A 79 -8.08 4.37 16.92
N LYS A 80 -8.41 4.74 18.17
CA LYS A 80 -8.26 3.89 19.35
C LYS A 80 -9.10 2.61 19.36
N ARG A 81 -10.07 2.48 18.45
CA ARG A 81 -10.93 1.30 18.33
C ARG A 81 -10.35 0.22 17.44
N THR A 82 -9.34 0.53 16.62
CA THR A 82 -8.79 -0.40 15.65
C THR A 82 -8.25 -1.64 16.34
N THR A 83 -8.76 -2.81 15.99
CA THR A 83 -8.34 -4.09 16.55
C THR A 83 -7.34 -4.80 15.63
N GLY A 84 -6.56 -5.75 16.18
CA GLY A 84 -5.66 -6.58 15.37
C GLY A 84 -6.41 -7.40 14.31
N THR A 85 -7.62 -7.87 14.63
CA THR A 85 -8.49 -8.58 13.67
C THR A 85 -8.95 -7.65 12.54
N ALA A 86 -9.35 -6.42 12.86
CA ALA A 86 -9.73 -5.44 11.84
C ALA A 86 -8.54 -5.08 10.94
N ALA A 87 -7.34 -4.97 11.49
CA ALA A 87 -6.11 -4.76 10.72
C ALA A 87 -5.84 -5.90 9.72
N ILE A 88 -5.91 -7.16 10.16
CA ILE A 88 -5.73 -8.32 9.26
C ILE A 88 -6.81 -8.35 8.18
N ALA A 89 -8.08 -8.15 8.56
CA ALA A 89 -9.17 -8.05 7.60
C ALA A 89 -8.95 -6.91 6.59
N GLY A 90 -8.40 -5.78 7.05
CA GLY A 90 -8.04 -4.64 6.20
C GLY A 90 -7.00 -5.00 5.13
N LEU A 91 -5.94 -5.71 5.49
CA LEU A 91 -4.94 -6.16 4.51
C LEU A 91 -5.55 -7.09 3.46
N VAL A 92 -6.29 -8.10 3.91
CA VAL A 92 -6.86 -9.11 3.02
C VAL A 92 -7.88 -8.46 2.10
N THR A 93 -8.81 -7.67 2.65
CA THR A 93 -9.82 -6.97 1.86
C THR A 93 -9.21 -5.92 0.96
N GLY A 94 -8.18 -5.18 1.38
CA GLY A 94 -7.51 -4.20 0.51
C GLY A 94 -6.82 -4.82 -0.70
N PHE A 95 -6.18 -5.98 -0.52
CA PHE A 95 -5.64 -6.73 -1.64
C PHE A 95 -6.74 -7.25 -2.56
N LEU A 96 -7.76 -7.92 -2.01
CA LEU A 96 -8.86 -8.49 -2.78
C LEU A 96 -9.65 -7.41 -3.54
N LEU A 97 -9.96 -6.28 -2.90
CA LEU A 97 -10.65 -5.16 -3.54
C LEU A 97 -9.78 -4.54 -4.65
N SER A 98 -8.46 -4.45 -4.48
CA SER A 98 -7.58 -3.97 -5.55
C SER A 98 -7.58 -4.91 -6.74
N VAL A 99 -7.59 -6.23 -6.51
CA VAL A 99 -7.76 -7.23 -7.57
C VAL A 99 -9.11 -7.09 -8.25
N VAL A 100 -10.20 -6.92 -7.48
CA VAL A 100 -11.56 -6.76 -8.01
C VAL A 100 -11.67 -5.49 -8.84
N PHE A 101 -11.28 -4.33 -8.33
CA PHE A 101 -11.35 -3.07 -9.06
C PHE A 101 -10.46 -3.07 -10.30
N ASN A 102 -9.25 -3.62 -10.22
CA ASN A 102 -8.35 -3.60 -11.37
C ASN A 102 -8.74 -4.59 -12.47
N ASN A 103 -9.20 -5.80 -12.14
CA ASN A 103 -9.39 -6.88 -13.13
C ASN A 103 -10.85 -7.21 -13.46
N TYR A 104 -11.78 -6.98 -12.54
CA TYR A 104 -13.15 -7.52 -12.64
C TYR A 104 -14.24 -6.43 -12.67
N ALA A 105 -14.00 -5.28 -12.06
CA ALA A 105 -15.02 -4.24 -11.95
C ALA A 105 -15.57 -3.76 -13.30
N PRO A 106 -14.75 -3.48 -14.35
CA PRO A 106 -15.27 -3.07 -15.65
C PRO A 106 -16.22 -4.10 -16.28
N ILE A 107 -15.96 -5.39 -16.06
CA ILE A 107 -16.76 -6.50 -16.59
C ILE A 107 -18.07 -6.65 -15.81
N TRP A 108 -18.03 -6.50 -14.49
CA TRP A 108 -19.18 -6.74 -13.62
C TRP A 108 -20.12 -5.54 -13.48
N PHE A 109 -19.58 -4.33 -13.38
CA PHE A 109 -20.34 -3.11 -13.10
C PHE A 109 -20.38 -2.14 -14.28
N GLY A 110 -19.92 -2.59 -15.45
CA GLY A 110 -19.85 -1.80 -16.67
C GLY A 110 -18.63 -0.89 -16.74
N HIS A 111 -18.46 -0.28 -17.91
CA HIS A 111 -17.31 0.54 -18.26
C HIS A 111 -17.35 1.95 -17.64
N GLU A 112 -18.55 2.48 -17.39
CA GLU A 112 -18.74 3.82 -16.84
C GLU A 112 -19.80 3.78 -15.74
N ASN A 113 -19.45 4.34 -14.57
CA ASN A 113 -20.38 4.55 -13.49
C ASN A 113 -19.95 5.74 -12.62
N PHE A 114 -20.69 6.00 -11.54
CA PHE A 114 -20.38 7.09 -10.62
C PHE A 114 -19.03 6.96 -9.91
N LEU A 115 -18.53 5.74 -9.72
CA LEU A 115 -17.29 5.47 -8.98
C LEU A 115 -16.05 5.54 -9.88
N TYR A 116 -16.19 5.21 -11.16
CA TYR A 116 -15.06 5.17 -12.09
C TYR A 116 -15.48 5.27 -13.55
N THR A 117 -14.50 5.66 -14.38
CA THR A 117 -14.54 5.56 -15.83
C THR A 117 -13.40 4.65 -16.26
N ALA A 118 -13.73 3.54 -16.94
CA ALA A 118 -12.75 2.63 -17.51
C ALA A 118 -12.33 3.12 -18.90
N TYR A 119 -11.06 2.94 -19.25
CA TYR A 119 -10.51 3.25 -20.57
C TYR A 119 -10.06 1.96 -21.25
N LEU A 120 -10.01 1.98 -22.58
CA LEU A 120 -9.51 0.86 -23.36
C LEU A 120 -7.98 0.86 -23.35
N ASN A 121 -7.36 -0.19 -22.79
CA ASN A 121 -5.91 -0.35 -22.79
C ASN A 121 -5.40 -0.85 -24.16
N LYS A 122 -4.07 -0.85 -24.34
CA LYS A 122 -3.38 -1.29 -25.58
C LYS A 122 -3.77 -2.71 -26.02
N ASP A 123 -4.12 -3.56 -25.07
CA ASP A 123 -4.52 -4.95 -25.30
C ASP A 123 -6.02 -5.12 -25.61
N GLY A 124 -6.77 -4.00 -25.75
CA GLY A 124 -8.21 -4.03 -26.03
C GLY A 124 -9.08 -4.38 -24.81
N ILE A 125 -8.50 -4.37 -23.61
CA ILE A 125 -9.20 -4.64 -22.35
C ILE A 125 -9.57 -3.30 -21.69
N TYR A 126 -10.79 -3.19 -21.18
CA TYR A 126 -11.20 -2.03 -20.39
C TYR A 126 -10.59 -2.10 -18.99
N GLU A 127 -9.82 -1.09 -18.62
CA GLU A 127 -9.16 -0.95 -17.33
C GLU A 127 -9.55 0.36 -16.65
N ILE A 128 -9.65 0.33 -15.32
CA ILE A 128 -9.82 1.55 -14.51
C ILE A 128 -8.43 2.13 -14.23
N PRO A 129 -8.25 3.46 -14.31
CA PRO A 129 -7.00 4.11 -13.94
C PRO A 129 -6.51 3.65 -12.57
N PHE A 130 -5.26 3.19 -12.48
CA PHE A 130 -4.74 2.53 -11.28
C PHE A 130 -4.90 3.37 -10.00
N LEU A 131 -4.81 4.71 -10.11
CA LEU A 131 -4.98 5.62 -8.98
C LEU A 131 -6.43 5.63 -8.45
N ILE A 132 -7.41 5.52 -9.34
CA ILE A 132 -8.84 5.40 -8.96
C ILE A 132 -9.06 4.05 -8.29
N CYS A 133 -8.54 2.95 -8.84
CA CYS A 133 -8.59 1.63 -8.18
C CYS A 133 -8.00 1.70 -6.77
N MET A 134 -6.82 2.31 -6.62
CA MET A 134 -6.14 2.46 -5.34
C MET A 134 -6.99 3.24 -4.33
N GLY A 135 -7.61 4.34 -4.76
CA GLY A 135 -8.49 5.16 -3.93
C GLY A 135 -9.76 4.43 -3.51
N LEU A 136 -10.42 3.73 -4.43
CA LEU A 136 -11.62 2.94 -4.14
C LEU A 136 -11.29 1.78 -3.19
N SER A 137 -10.24 1.01 -3.48
CA SER A 137 -9.77 -0.06 -2.58
C SER A 137 -9.52 0.46 -1.18
N PHE A 138 -8.82 1.59 -1.05
CA PHE A 138 -8.53 2.20 0.25
C PHE A 138 -9.83 2.56 0.98
N LEU A 139 -10.77 3.22 0.30
CA LEU A 139 -12.04 3.64 0.89
C LEU A 139 -12.88 2.46 1.36
N PHE A 140 -13.05 1.43 0.53
CA PHE A 140 -13.81 0.23 0.91
C PHE A 140 -13.12 -0.58 2.00
N THR A 141 -11.79 -0.67 1.99
CA THR A 141 -11.03 -1.27 3.09
C THR A 141 -11.23 -0.52 4.40
N MET A 142 -11.17 0.81 4.37
CA MET A 142 -11.45 1.64 5.55
C MET A 142 -12.86 1.37 6.10
N ILE A 143 -13.86 1.25 5.22
CA ILE A 143 -15.23 0.90 5.64
C ILE A 143 -15.27 -0.46 6.34
N VAL A 144 -14.63 -1.49 5.78
CA VAL A 144 -14.57 -2.83 6.40
C VAL A 144 -13.87 -2.76 7.76
N MET A 145 -12.71 -2.11 7.82
CA MET A 145 -11.93 -1.99 9.06
C MET A 145 -12.69 -1.23 10.14
N VAL A 146 -13.38 -0.14 9.76
CA VAL A 146 -14.24 0.62 10.66
C VAL A 146 -15.39 -0.25 11.14
N GLY A 147 -16.12 -0.90 10.24
CA GLY A 147 -17.23 -1.80 10.59
C GLY A 147 -16.81 -2.88 11.61
N LEU A 148 -15.70 -3.58 11.36
CA LEU A 148 -15.19 -4.60 12.27
C LEU A 148 -14.70 -4.04 13.61
N SER A 149 -14.10 -2.86 13.61
CA SER A 149 -13.63 -2.22 14.84
C SER A 149 -14.77 -1.65 15.69
N LEU A 150 -15.91 -1.31 15.08
CA LEU A 150 -17.11 -0.89 15.80
C LEU A 150 -17.75 -2.05 16.58
N LEU A 151 -17.63 -3.28 16.09
CA LEU A 151 -18.03 -4.51 16.80
C LEU A 151 -17.07 -4.86 17.94
N GLY A 152 -15.84 -4.34 17.90
CA GLY A 152 -14.83 -4.50 18.93
C GLY A 152 -14.96 -3.51 20.11
N PRO A 153 -14.05 -3.61 21.09
CA PRO A 153 -14.06 -2.76 22.27
C PRO A 153 -13.93 -1.27 21.90
N LYS A 154 -14.54 -0.39 22.72
CA LYS A 154 -14.50 1.07 22.51
C LYS A 154 -13.10 1.67 22.64
N VAL A 155 -12.21 1.03 23.38
CA VAL A 155 -10.80 1.40 23.48
C VAL A 155 -10.01 0.10 23.46
N ASN A 156 -9.16 -0.07 22.45
CA ASN A 156 -8.26 -1.20 22.39
C ASN A 156 -7.13 -0.98 23.42
N PRO A 157 -6.82 -1.97 24.29
CA PRO A 157 -5.69 -1.88 25.22
C PRO A 157 -4.33 -1.63 24.55
N LYS A 158 -4.20 -1.96 23.26
CA LYS A 158 -3.01 -1.71 22.45
C LYS A 158 -3.09 -0.44 21.61
N ALA A 159 -4.10 0.41 21.82
CA ALA A 159 -4.24 1.66 21.10
C ALA A 159 -3.11 2.63 21.47
N PHE A 160 -2.64 3.39 20.48
CA PHE A 160 -1.67 4.44 20.73
C PHE A 160 -2.32 5.60 21.51
N GLU A 161 -1.64 6.07 22.55
CA GLU A 161 -2.05 7.29 23.24
C GLU A 161 -1.55 8.51 22.47
N LEU A 162 -2.46 9.15 21.74
CA LEU A 162 -2.14 10.35 20.98
C LEU A 162 -2.04 11.56 21.91
N ASP A 163 -0.82 12.03 22.14
CA ASP A 163 -0.59 13.34 22.72
C ASP A 163 -0.61 14.42 21.62
N LYS A 164 -1.50 15.41 21.78
CA LYS A 164 -1.62 16.54 20.86
C LYS A 164 -0.36 17.41 20.82
N SER A 165 0.46 17.38 21.87
CA SER A 165 1.72 18.12 21.94
C SER A 165 2.71 17.70 20.85
N MET A 166 2.67 16.43 20.42
CA MET A 166 3.54 15.86 19.39
C MET A 166 3.34 16.47 18.00
N PHE A 167 2.18 17.08 17.75
CA PHE A 167 1.85 17.70 16.47
C PHE A 167 2.12 19.22 16.46
N LYS A 168 2.64 19.78 17.55
CA LYS A 168 3.05 21.19 17.58
C LYS A 168 4.30 21.37 16.72
N VAL A 169 4.21 22.27 15.75
CA VAL A 169 5.32 22.63 14.86
C VAL A 169 5.98 23.92 15.31
N ALA A 170 7.30 24.01 15.14
CA ALA A 170 8.03 25.25 15.38
C ALA A 170 7.61 26.32 14.36
N PRO A 171 7.58 27.62 14.73
CA PRO A 171 7.21 28.69 13.80
C PRO A 171 8.04 28.71 12.52
N SER A 172 9.33 28.39 12.60
CA SER A 172 10.22 28.29 11.43
C SER A 172 9.79 27.20 10.46
N THR A 173 9.44 26.01 10.96
CA THR A 173 8.92 24.90 10.16
C THR A 173 7.58 25.26 9.53
N LEU A 174 6.70 25.97 10.25
CA LEU A 174 5.41 26.41 9.71
C LEU A 174 5.59 27.34 8.51
N VAL A 175 6.52 28.32 8.60
CA VAL A 175 6.84 29.22 7.48
C VAL A 175 7.31 28.42 6.26
N LEU A 176 8.20 27.43 6.45
CA LEU A 176 8.67 26.57 5.37
C LEU A 176 7.53 25.79 4.71
N ILE A 177 6.63 25.20 5.51
CA ILE A 177 5.45 24.48 4.99
C ILE A 177 4.59 25.41 4.13
N VAL A 178 4.30 26.62 4.60
CA VAL A 178 3.48 27.60 3.86
C VAL A 178 4.15 28.00 2.56
N VAL A 179 5.45 28.30 2.57
CA VAL A 179 6.21 28.66 1.36
C VAL A 179 6.20 27.50 0.36
N THR A 180 6.42 26.27 0.80
CA THR A 180 6.36 25.09 -0.08
C THR A 180 4.98 24.91 -0.70
N LEU A 181 3.90 25.05 0.09
CA LEU A 181 2.53 24.96 -0.42
C LEU A 181 2.25 26.06 -1.46
N LEU A 182 2.66 27.30 -1.20
CA LEU A 182 2.50 28.42 -2.14
C LEU A 182 3.24 28.18 -3.45
N LEU A 183 4.48 27.69 -3.39
CA LEU A 183 5.26 27.35 -4.59
C LEU A 183 4.58 26.25 -5.41
N ILE A 184 4.09 25.20 -4.76
CA ILE A 184 3.35 24.14 -5.44
C ILE A 184 2.08 24.72 -6.10
N THR A 185 1.30 25.52 -5.38
CA THR A 185 0.10 26.16 -5.94
C THR A 185 0.43 27.04 -7.14
N LEU A 186 1.48 27.85 -7.07
CA LEU A 186 1.90 28.71 -8.18
C LEU A 186 2.30 27.91 -9.42
N ILE A 187 3.02 26.80 -9.24
CA ILE A 187 3.36 25.89 -10.33
C ILE A 187 2.09 25.33 -10.97
N TYR A 188 1.15 24.81 -10.16
CA TYR A 188 -0.11 24.27 -10.67
C TYR A 188 -0.93 25.34 -11.42
N VAL A 189 -1.09 26.55 -10.87
CA VAL A 189 -1.85 27.63 -11.52
C VAL A 189 -1.19 28.10 -12.82
N LYS A 190 0.14 28.06 -12.93
CA LYS A 190 0.85 28.50 -14.12
C LYS A 190 0.77 27.50 -15.28
N PHE A 191 0.76 26.20 -14.98
CA PHE A 191 0.85 25.13 -15.98
C PHE A 191 -0.47 24.41 -16.25
N TRP A 192 -1.53 24.77 -15.52
CA TRP A 192 -2.90 24.34 -15.76
C TRP A 192 -3.64 25.39 -16.60
#